data_AF-A0A091DF35-F1
#
_entry.id   AF-A0A091DF35-F1
#
_cell.length_a   1.000
_cell.length_b   1.000
_cell.length_c   1.000
_cell.angle_alpha   90.00
_cell.angle_beta   90.00
_cell.angle_gamma   90.00
#
_symmetry.space_group_name_H-M   'P 1'
#
loop_
_entity.id
_entity.type
_entity.pdbx_description
1 polymer ?
#
loop_
_entity_poly.entity_id
_entity_poly.type
_entity_poly.pdbx_seq_one_letter_code
_entity_poly.pdbx_strand_id
1 'polypeptide(L)'
;MAFPKYKPSPWATLPPTLDPAEYDISPETRKAQAERLAIRARLKREYLLQFNDPSRRGLIEDPALTRWTYARSANVYPSFRPTPKNSLIGISFGLGPLIFWYYVFKMDRDRKEKLIQEGKLERPLNISY
;
A
#
# COMPACT_ATOMS: atom_id res chain seq x y z
N MET A 1 -32.67 -26.23 7.23
CA MET A 1 -32.15 -25.21 6.30
C MET A 1 -30.73 -24.89 6.73
N ALA A 2 -29.75 -24.92 5.82
CA ALA A 2 -28.37 -24.60 6.15
C ALA A 2 -28.15 -23.08 6.10
N PHE A 3 -27.32 -22.54 7.00
CA PHE A 3 -26.92 -21.14 6.97
C PHE A 3 -26.04 -20.85 5.74
N PRO A 4 -26.11 -19.64 5.16
CA PRO A 4 -25.27 -19.26 4.02
C PRO A 4 -23.79 -19.20 4.42
N LYS A 5 -22.92 -19.77 3.57
CA LYS A 5 -21.47 -19.79 3.80
C LYS A 5 -20.84 -18.41 3.55
N TYR A 6 -20.01 -17.94 4.47
CA TYR A 6 -19.23 -16.70 4.32
C TYR A 6 -18.22 -16.79 3.16
N LYS A 7 -18.12 -15.72 2.37
CA LYS A 7 -17.17 -15.60 1.25
C LYS A 7 -16.17 -14.47 1.55
N PRO A 8 -14.89 -14.79 1.80
CA PRO A 8 -13.90 -13.76 2.07
C PRO A 8 -13.57 -12.95 0.81
N SER A 9 -13.07 -11.73 1.00
CA SER A 9 -12.58 -10.84 -0.04
C SER A 9 -11.29 -10.15 0.41
N PRO A 10 -10.51 -9.51 -0.48
CA PRO A 10 -9.28 -8.80 -0.10
C PRO A 10 -9.48 -7.75 1.00
N TRP A 11 -10.68 -7.16 1.08
CA TRP A 11 -11.03 -6.13 2.06
C TRP A 11 -11.88 -6.66 3.23
N ALA A 12 -12.32 -7.92 3.16
CA ALA A 12 -13.11 -8.57 4.21
C ALA A 12 -12.58 -10.00 4.42
N THR A 13 -11.63 -10.13 5.35
CA THR A 13 -10.97 -11.40 5.65
C THR A 13 -11.95 -12.40 6.28
N LEU A 14 -11.58 -13.68 6.27
CA LEU A 14 -12.33 -14.73 6.95
C LEU A 14 -12.22 -14.52 8.48
N PRO A 15 -13.33 -14.55 9.23
CA PRO A 15 -13.27 -14.59 10.69
C PRO A 15 -12.46 -15.81 11.15
N PRO A 16 -11.62 -15.70 12.20
CA PRO A 16 -10.76 -16.80 12.64
C PRO A 16 -11.56 -18.03 13.05
N THR A 17 -12.75 -17.85 13.64
CA THR A 17 -13.65 -18.93 14.06
C THR A 17 -14.26 -19.71 12.89
N LEU A 18 -14.26 -19.14 11.68
CA LEU A 18 -14.73 -19.78 10.45
C LEU A 18 -13.58 -20.38 9.64
N ASP A 19 -12.33 -20.13 10.01
CA ASP A 19 -11.17 -20.75 9.39
C ASP A 19 -11.03 -22.20 9.87
N PRO A 20 -11.12 -23.21 9.00
CA PRO A 20 -10.93 -24.60 9.39
C PRO A 20 -9.55 -24.87 10.01
N ALA A 21 -8.54 -24.07 9.65
CA ALA A 21 -7.18 -24.22 10.19
C ALA A 21 -7.07 -23.84 11.67
N GLU A 22 -8.00 -23.03 12.20
CA GLU A 22 -8.00 -22.63 13.61
C GLU A 22 -8.19 -23.82 14.56
N TYR A 23 -8.93 -24.84 14.11
CA TYR A 23 -9.20 -26.05 14.90
C TYR A 23 -8.21 -27.19 14.62
N ASP A 24 -7.11 -26.92 13.90
CA ASP A 24 -6.09 -27.95 13.67
C ASP A 24 -5.36 -28.29 14.98
N ILE A 25 -5.35 -29.58 15.31
CA ILE A 25 -4.72 -30.16 16.51
C ILE A 25 -3.44 -30.94 16.17
N SER A 26 -2.98 -30.87 14.93
CA SER A 26 -1.77 -31.53 14.47
C SER A 26 -0.54 -31.17 15.34
N PRO A 27 0.40 -32.10 15.56
CA PRO A 27 1.58 -31.84 16.37
C PRO A 27 2.49 -30.77 15.74
N GLU A 28 2.49 -30.65 14.41
CA GLU A 28 3.29 -29.67 13.68
C GLU A 28 2.80 -28.24 13.91
N THR A 29 1.48 -28.00 13.85
CA THR A 29 0.91 -26.68 14.13
C THR A 29 1.15 -26.26 15.58
N ARG A 30 1.03 -27.19 16.53
CA ARG A 30 1.38 -26.94 17.94
C ARG A 30 2.84 -26.54 18.12
N LYS A 31 3.77 -27.21 17.45
CA LYS A 31 5.20 -26.84 17.47
C LYS A 31 5.39 -25.43 16.89
N ALA A 32 4.82 -25.13 15.73
CA ALA A 32 4.91 -23.82 15.11
C ALA A 32 4.30 -22.71 16.00
N GLN A 33 3.17 -22.97 16.66
CA GLN A 33 2.55 -22.04 17.61
C GLN A 33 3.46 -21.79 18.82
N ALA A 34 4.04 -22.85 19.39
CA ALA A 34 4.96 -22.75 20.53
C ALA A 34 6.24 -21.97 20.16
N GLU A 35 6.80 -22.21 18.99
CA GLU A 35 7.97 -21.46 18.48
C GLU A 35 7.65 -19.99 18.26
N ARG A 36 6.51 -19.66 17.62
CA ARG A 36 6.05 -18.28 17.46
C ARG A 36 5.83 -17.59 18.80
N LEU A 37 5.26 -18.29 19.78
CA LEU A 37 5.06 -17.79 21.14
C LEU A 37 6.39 -17.54 21.83
N ALA A 38 7.36 -18.45 21.70
CA ALA A 38 8.70 -18.29 22.26
C ALA A 38 9.42 -17.06 21.69
N ILE A 39 9.35 -16.86 20.36
CA ILE A 39 9.91 -15.67 19.70
C ILE A 39 9.21 -14.40 20.23
N ARG A 40 7.88 -14.39 20.30
CA ARG A 40 7.11 -13.25 20.81
C ARG A 40 7.46 -12.93 22.26
N ALA A 41 7.56 -13.94 23.12
CA ALA A 41 7.91 -13.78 24.53
C ALA A 41 9.33 -13.23 24.71
N ARG A 42 10.29 -13.72 23.92
CA ARG A 42 11.67 -13.23 23.92
C ARG A 42 11.74 -11.75 23.53
N LEU A 43 11.10 -11.36 22.43
CA LEU A 43 11.07 -9.97 21.96
C LEU A 43 10.35 -9.05 22.96
N LYS A 44 9.24 -9.51 23.56
CA LYS A 44 8.53 -8.76 24.61
C LYS A 44 9.42 -8.55 25.83
N ARG A 45 10.15 -9.57 26.27
CA ARG A 45 11.09 -9.47 27.41
C ARG A 45 12.17 -8.44 27.12
N GLU A 46 12.79 -8.50 25.95
CA GLU A 46 13.85 -7.55 25.55
C GLU A 46 13.35 -6.10 25.58
N TYR A 47 12.17 -5.85 24.99
CA TYR A 47 11.55 -4.54 25.02
C TYR A 47 11.24 -4.06 26.46
N LEU A 48 10.65 -4.93 27.28
CA LEU A 48 10.30 -4.58 28.67
C LEU A 48 11.52 -4.31 29.56
N LEU A 49 12.64 -5.00 29.33
CA LEU A 49 13.89 -4.71 30.05
C LEU A 49 14.40 -3.30 29.74
N GLN A 50 14.33 -2.91 28.46
CA GLN A 50 14.74 -1.58 28.01
C GLN A 50 13.76 -0.48 28.44
N PHE A 51 12.46 -0.79 28.45
CA PHE A 51 11.40 0.15 28.80
C PHE A 51 11.34 0.45 30.29
N ASN A 52 11.59 -0.55 31.14
CA ASN A 52 11.55 -0.39 32.60
C ASN A 52 12.89 0.03 33.21
N ASP A 53 13.91 0.33 32.40
CA ASP A 53 15.20 0.81 32.90
C ASP A 53 15.09 2.28 33.36
N PRO A 54 15.25 2.57 34.67
CA PRO A 54 15.12 3.94 35.19
C PRO A 54 16.25 4.86 34.75
N SER A 55 17.37 4.32 34.28
CA SER A 55 18.52 5.11 33.82
C SER A 55 18.36 5.58 32.37
N ARG A 56 17.49 4.92 31.60
CA ARG A 56 17.31 5.22 30.18
C ARG A 56 16.61 6.57 29.99
N ARG A 57 17.21 7.43 29.16
CA ARG A 57 16.64 8.70 28.72
C ARG A 57 16.69 8.78 27.20
N GLY A 58 15.63 8.35 26.52
CA GLY A 58 15.55 8.39 25.06
C GLY A 58 14.58 7.38 24.47
N LEU A 59 14.44 7.43 23.14
CA LEU A 59 13.58 6.52 22.38
C LEU A 59 14.13 5.08 22.40
N ILE A 60 13.23 4.10 22.39
CA ILE A 60 13.57 2.69 22.16
C ILE A 60 13.59 2.46 20.65
N GLU A 61 14.79 2.21 20.10
CA GLU A 61 14.93 1.85 18.71
C GLU A 61 14.32 0.46 18.49
N ASP A 62 13.40 0.36 17.53
CA ASP A 62 12.85 -0.91 17.07
C ASP A 62 13.55 -1.33 15.77
N PRO A 63 14.40 -2.37 15.80
CA PRO A 63 15.04 -2.89 14.59
C PRO A 63 14.02 -3.33 13.52
N ALA A 64 12.82 -3.76 13.90
CA ALA A 64 11.79 -4.13 12.94
C ALA A 64 11.30 -2.90 12.15
N LEU A 65 11.11 -1.77 12.83
CA LEU A 65 10.74 -0.51 12.20
C LEU A 65 11.85 -0.01 11.26
N THR A 66 13.10 -0.03 11.72
CA THR A 66 14.25 0.39 10.89
C THR A 66 14.43 -0.49 9.65
N ARG A 67 14.22 -1.81 9.77
CA ARG A 67 14.24 -2.71 8.61
C ARG A 67 13.07 -2.44 7.67
N TRP A 68 11.90 -2.15 8.19
CA TRP A 68 10.74 -1.80 7.38
C TRP A 68 10.95 -0.50 6.60
N THR A 69 11.47 0.55 7.24
CA THR A 69 11.79 1.80 6.55
C THR A 69 12.86 1.59 5.49
N TYR A 70 13.93 0.87 5.81
CA TYR A 70 14.99 0.52 4.86
C TYR A 70 14.45 -0.24 3.64
N ALA A 71 13.57 -1.24 3.87
CA ALA A 71 12.95 -2.01 2.81
C ALA A 71 12.10 -1.14 1.87
N ARG A 72 11.47 -0.08 2.40
CA ARG A 72 10.60 0.84 1.66
C ARG A 72 11.34 1.98 0.96
N SER A 73 12.52 2.38 1.45
CA SER A 73 13.29 3.50 0.91
C SER A 73 14.51 3.05 0.10
N ALA A 74 15.46 2.40 0.75
CA ALA A 74 16.78 2.11 0.18
C ALA A 74 16.81 0.82 -0.63
N ASN A 75 16.02 -0.20 -0.24
CA ASN A 75 16.09 -1.51 -0.87
C ASN A 75 15.28 -1.64 -2.18
N VAL A 76 14.55 -0.61 -2.58
CA VAL A 76 13.64 -0.67 -3.75
C VAL A 76 14.42 -0.83 -5.05
N TYR A 77 15.40 0.03 -5.31
CA TYR A 77 16.20 -0.01 -6.55
C TYR A 77 17.18 -1.19 -6.62
N PRO A 78 17.93 -1.54 -5.55
CA PRO A 78 18.81 -2.71 -5.58
C PRO A 78 18.07 -4.02 -5.88
N SER A 79 16.81 -4.14 -5.45
CA SER A 79 15.98 -5.32 -5.68
C SER A 79 15.17 -5.25 -6.99
N PHE A 80 15.22 -4.14 -7.72
CA PHE A 80 14.46 -3.95 -8.95
C PHE A 80 15.08 -4.74 -10.11
N ARG A 81 14.24 -5.45 -10.85
CA ARG A 81 14.62 -6.12 -12.10
C ARG A 81 13.78 -5.57 -13.25
N PRO A 82 14.41 -5.12 -14.36
CA PRO A 82 13.69 -4.68 -15.54
C PRO A 82 13.10 -5.91 -16.24
N THR A 83 11.89 -6.31 -15.85
CA THR A 83 11.12 -7.38 -16.47
C THR A 83 10.06 -6.80 -17.41
N PRO A 84 9.61 -7.54 -18.45
CA PRO A 84 8.57 -7.04 -19.35
C PRO A 84 7.30 -6.57 -18.61
N LYS A 85 6.87 -7.30 -17.57
CA LYS A 85 5.74 -6.90 -16.71
C LYS A 85 5.98 -5.56 -16.03
N ASN A 86 7.14 -5.36 -15.42
CA ASN A 86 7.47 -4.11 -14.72
C ASN A 86 7.58 -2.94 -15.70
N SER A 87 8.18 -3.16 -16.87
CA SER A 87 8.29 -2.13 -17.91
C SER A 87 6.93 -1.73 -18.45
N LEU A 88 6.02 -2.68 -18.70
CA LEU A 88 4.65 -2.39 -19.14
C LEU A 88 3.89 -1.58 -18.10
N ILE A 89 3.94 -1.97 -16.82
CA ILE A 89 3.33 -1.21 -15.72
C ILE A 89 3.95 0.20 -15.67
N GLY A 90 5.27 0.32 -15.77
CA GLY A 90 5.97 1.62 -15.76
C GLY A 90 5.53 2.54 -16.90
N ILE A 91 5.41 2.04 -18.13
CA ILE A 91 4.96 2.84 -19.28
C ILE A 91 3.48 3.20 -19.13
N SER A 92 2.62 2.25 -18.78
CA SER A 92 1.19 2.48 -18.64
C SER A 92 0.87 3.51 -17.56
N PHE A 93 1.52 3.44 -16.39
CA PHE A 93 1.25 4.37 -15.28
C PHE A 93 2.13 5.62 -15.30
N GLY A 94 3.28 5.60 -15.98
CA GLY A 94 4.16 6.77 -16.12
C GLY A 94 3.75 7.65 -17.30
N LEU A 95 3.67 7.08 -18.50
CA LEU A 95 3.39 7.84 -19.73
C LEU A 95 1.90 7.92 -20.06
N GLY A 96 1.11 6.91 -19.67
CA GLY A 96 -0.32 6.86 -19.94
C GLY A 96 -1.09 8.11 -19.47
N PRO A 97 -0.96 8.54 -18.20
CA PRO A 97 -1.62 9.75 -17.72
C PRO A 97 -1.17 11.03 -18.45
N LEU A 98 0.10 11.11 -18.85
CA LEU A 98 0.63 12.27 -19.57
C LEU A 98 -0.01 12.39 -20.96
N ILE A 99 -0.05 11.28 -21.71
CA ILE A 99 -0.71 11.23 -23.02
C ILE A 99 -2.20 11.54 -22.88
N PHE A 100 -2.86 10.92 -21.89
CA PHE A 100 -4.28 11.15 -21.62
C PHE A 100 -4.59 12.63 -21.40
N TRP A 101 -3.89 13.28 -20.47
CA TRP A 101 -4.12 14.70 -20.16
C TRP A 101 -3.71 15.63 -21.29
N TYR A 102 -2.65 15.28 -22.04
CA TYR A 102 -2.27 16.03 -23.24
C TYR A 102 -3.44 16.13 -24.21
N TYR A 103 -4.09 15.02 -24.55
CA TYR A 103 -5.23 15.04 -25.48
C TYR A 103 -6.47 15.73 -24.90
N VAL A 104 -6.80 15.50 -23.63
CA VAL A 104 -7.94 16.15 -22.97
C VAL A 104 -7.77 17.67 -23.01
N PHE A 105 -6.62 18.19 -22.58
CA PHE A 105 -6.37 19.63 -22.59
C PHE A 105 -6.21 20.19 -23.99
N LYS A 106 -5.58 19.44 -24.92
CA LYS A 106 -5.43 19.90 -26.31
C LYS A 106 -6.79 20.08 -26.97
N MET A 107 -7.68 19.10 -26.85
CA MET A 107 -9.03 19.18 -27.43
C MET A 107 -9.87 20.29 -26.81
N ASP A 108 -9.81 20.47 -25.48
CA ASP A 108 -10.54 21.55 -24.82
C ASP A 108 -10.05 22.94 -25.25
N ARG A 109 -8.72 23.12 -25.31
CA ARG A 109 -8.09 24.37 -25.76
C ARG A 109 -8.42 24.68 -27.21
N ASP A 110 -8.25 23.71 -28.11
CA ASP A 110 -8.52 23.89 -29.54
C ASP A 110 -10.00 24.22 -29.79
N ARG A 111 -10.92 23.55 -29.06
CA ARG A 111 -12.35 23.87 -29.09
C ARG A 111 -12.62 25.29 -28.60
N LYS A 112 -12.04 25.67 -27.46
CA LYS A 112 -12.22 27.00 -26.87
C LYS A 112 -11.69 28.10 -27.79
N GLU A 113 -10.49 27.93 -28.34
CA GLU A 113 -9.88 28.88 -29.28
C GLU A 113 -10.71 29.02 -30.55
N LYS A 114 -11.24 27.91 -31.10
CA LYS A 114 -12.16 27.95 -32.24
C LYS A 114 -13.44 28.73 -31.95
N LEU A 115 -14.08 28.52 -30.79
CA LEU A 115 -15.29 29.25 -30.41
C LEU A 115 -15.03 30.75 -30.19
N ILE A 116 -13.83 31.13 -29.72
CA ILE A 116 -13.41 32.54 -29.62
C ILE A 116 -13.28 33.15 -31.00
N GLN A 117 -12.59 32.47 -31.92
CA GLN A 117 -12.37 32.97 -33.29
C GLN A 117 -13.69 33.11 -34.08
N GLU A 118 -14.64 32.20 -33.88
CA GLU A 118 -15.97 32.28 -34.49
C GLU A 118 -16.91 33.29 -33.80
N GLY A 119 -16.48 33.94 -32.71
CA GLY A 119 -17.29 34.87 -31.93
C GLY A 119 -18.47 34.22 -31.19
N LYS A 120 -18.49 32.88 -31.09
CA LYS A 120 -19.57 32.11 -30.46
C LYS A 120 -19.37 31.92 -28.96
N LEU A 121 -18.17 32.20 -28.45
CA LEU A 121 -17.89 32.07 -27.02
C LEU A 121 -18.31 33.33 -26.27
N GLU A 122 -19.37 33.24 -25.47
CA GLU A 122 -19.82 34.33 -24.61
C GLU A 122 -18.81 34.57 -23.46
N ARG A 123 -18.20 35.76 -23.42
CA ARG A 123 -17.28 36.20 -22.35
C ARG A 123 -17.50 37.67 -21.94
N PRO A 124 -18.72 38.05 -21.51
CA PRO A 124 -19.11 39.45 -21.35
C PRO A 124 -18.31 40.24 -20.29
N LEU A 125 -17.76 39.57 -19.27
CA LEU A 125 -17.01 40.22 -18.17
C LEU A 125 -15.58 39.68 -18.02
N ASN A 126 -15.01 39.03 -19.03
CA ASN A 126 -13.69 38.43 -18.94
C ASN A 126 -12.57 39.44 -19.26
N ILE A 127 -12.30 40.35 -18.33
CA ILE A 127 -11.27 41.40 -18.43
C ILE A 127 -9.90 41.00 -17.85
N SER A 128 -9.83 39.92 -17.08
CA SER A 128 -8.60 39.29 -16.59
C SER A 128 -8.44 37.88 -17.18
N TYR A 129 -7.19 37.45 -17.38
CA TYR A 129 -6.82 36.17 -18.01
C TYR A 129 -6.35 35.13 -17.01
#